data_AF-A0A139WQ24-F1
#
_entry.id   AF-A0A139WQ24-F1
#
_cell.length_a   1.000
_cell.length_b   1.000
_cell.length_c   1.000
_cell.angle_alpha   90.00
_cell.angle_beta   90.00
_cell.angle_gamma   90.00
#
_symmetry.space_group_name_H-M   'P 1'
#
loop_
_entity.id
_entity.type
_entity.pdbx_description
1 polymer ?
#
loop_
_entity_poly.entity_id
_entity_poly.type
_entity_poly.pdbx_seq_one_letter_code
_entity_poly.pdbx_strand_id
1 'polypeptide(L)'
;MADNPTKRTKSIKVYVFDDEKIAIENKATATGVTASEYLRSCGLRRVLTTKPSADLITIRATVGTLKSELMMLKHLAVETNNQQIINQVEIAIALADKTIAAAFNLDTPNTSPSTQDK
;
A
#
# COMPACT_ATOMS: atom_id res chain seq x y z
N MET A 1 -13.20 31.90 -25.66
CA MET A 1 -14.48 31.47 -25.04
C MET A 1 -14.12 30.54 -23.91
N ALA A 2 -14.56 30.83 -22.68
CA ALA A 2 -14.21 30.07 -21.50
C ALA A 2 -14.77 28.63 -21.60
N ASP A 3 -13.90 27.64 -21.38
CA ASP A 3 -14.27 26.23 -21.25
C ASP A 3 -15.25 26.09 -20.07
N ASN A 4 -16.54 25.98 -20.36
CA ASN A 4 -17.53 25.66 -19.34
C ASN A 4 -17.30 24.21 -18.91
N PRO A 5 -17.01 23.93 -17.63
CA PRO A 5 -16.84 22.56 -17.17
C PRO A 5 -18.13 21.78 -17.44
N THR A 6 -18.02 20.71 -18.23
CA THR A 6 -19.13 19.89 -18.70
C THR A 6 -20.07 19.56 -17.54
N LYS A 7 -21.29 20.12 -17.58
CA LYS A 7 -22.28 19.97 -16.51
C LYS A 7 -22.56 18.48 -16.30
N ARG A 8 -22.46 18.00 -15.05
CA ARG A 8 -22.60 16.58 -14.70
C ARG A 8 -23.97 16.06 -15.13
N THR A 9 -24.01 15.03 -15.97
CA THR A 9 -25.26 14.49 -16.55
C THR A 9 -25.80 13.24 -15.84
N LYS A 10 -25.01 12.60 -14.99
CA LYS A 10 -25.40 11.38 -14.25
C LYS A 10 -25.22 11.58 -12.75
N SER A 11 -26.23 11.20 -11.98
CA SER A 11 -26.19 11.15 -10.52
C SER A 11 -26.13 9.69 -10.05
N ILE A 12 -25.29 9.42 -9.06
CA ILE A 12 -25.18 8.11 -8.41
C ILE A 12 -25.63 8.31 -6.97
N LYS A 13 -26.62 7.53 -6.53
CA LYS A 13 -27.03 7.48 -5.12
C LYS A 13 -26.21 6.40 -4.42
N VAL A 14 -25.54 6.77 -3.34
CA VAL A 14 -24.78 5.85 -2.50
C VAL A 14 -25.48 5.81 -1.14
N TYR A 15 -25.80 4.61 -0.68
CA TYR A 15 -26.38 4.37 0.62
C TYR A 15 -25.29 3.82 1.52
N VAL A 16 -25.12 4.41 2.70
CA VAL A 16 -24.11 4.08 3.69
C VAL A 16 -24.75 4.10 5.06
N PHE A 17 -24.15 3.38 6.00
CA PHE A 17 -24.52 3.46 7.41
C PHE A 17 -24.01 4.77 8.04
N ASP A 18 -24.54 5.14 9.21
CA ASP A 18 -24.25 6.44 9.83
C ASP A 18 -22.76 6.59 10.24
N ASP A 19 -22.14 5.51 10.71
CA ASP A 19 -20.72 5.45 11.04
C ASP A 19 -19.82 5.59 9.79
N GLU A 20 -20.21 4.93 8.69
CA GLU A 20 -19.54 5.05 7.40
C GLU A 20 -19.65 6.47 6.84
N LYS A 21 -20.82 7.10 6.98
CA LYS A 21 -21.05 8.49 6.58
C LYS A 21 -20.10 9.44 7.31
N ILE A 22 -20.02 9.32 8.64
CA ILE A 22 -19.11 10.14 9.46
C ILE A 22 -17.66 9.94 9.01
N ALA A 23 -17.26 8.69 8.75
CA ALA A 23 -15.91 8.39 8.27
C ALA A 23 -15.60 9.03 6.91
N ILE A 24 -16.57 9.02 5.97
CA ILE A 24 -16.42 9.64 4.65
C ILE A 24 -16.30 11.16 4.77
N GLU A 25 -17.15 11.79 5.58
CA GLU A 25 -17.15 13.24 5.77
C GLU A 25 -15.85 13.73 6.43
N ASN A 26 -15.35 13.00 7.43
CA ASN A 26 -14.07 13.30 8.07
C ASN A 26 -12.90 13.23 7.08
N LYS A 27 -12.87 12.19 6.23
CA LYS A 27 -11.82 12.03 5.22
C LYS A 27 -11.91 13.08 4.12
N ALA A 28 -13.13 13.44 3.69
CA ALA A 28 -13.36 14.50 2.72
C ALA A 28 -12.83 15.85 3.25
N THR A 29 -13.15 16.16 4.51
CA THR A 29 -12.69 17.37 5.22
C THR A 29 -11.17 17.42 5.32
N ALA A 30 -10.52 16.30 5.67
CA ALA A 30 -9.06 16.20 5.71
C ALA A 30 -8.38 16.48 4.35
N THR A 31 -9.08 16.21 3.25
CA THR A 31 -8.62 16.49 1.89
C THR A 31 -9.07 17.84 1.33
N GLY A 32 -9.83 18.64 2.10
CA GLY A 32 -10.33 19.95 1.69
C GLY A 32 -11.40 19.92 0.59
N VAL A 33 -12.08 18.79 0.39
CA VAL A 33 -13.11 18.63 -0.65
C VAL A 33 -14.45 18.17 -0.05
N THR A 34 -15.54 18.31 -0.80
CA THR A 34 -16.85 17.83 -0.36
C THR A 34 -16.90 16.30 -0.34
N ALA A 35 -17.77 15.70 0.49
CA ALA A 35 -17.98 14.25 0.53
C ALA A 35 -18.30 13.66 -0.87
N SER A 36 -19.08 14.39 -1.69
CA SER A 36 -19.39 13.98 -3.06
C SER A 36 -18.16 13.94 -3.98
N GLU A 37 -17.25 14.91 -3.83
CA GLU A 37 -16.01 14.99 -4.60
C GLU A 37 -14.99 13.97 -4.09
N TYR A 38 -14.95 13.75 -2.78
CA TYR A 38 -14.16 12.70 -2.16
C TYR A 38 -14.56 11.32 -2.68
N LEU A 39 -15.85 10.95 -2.62
CA LEU A 39 -16.36 9.68 -3.14
C LEU A 39 -16.10 9.51 -4.64
N ARG A 40 -16.26 10.58 -5.41
CA ARG A 40 -15.91 10.60 -6.83
C ARG A 40 -14.42 10.36 -7.03
N SER A 41 -13.57 11.04 -6.26
CA SER A 41 -12.13 10.84 -6.32
C SER A 41 -11.77 9.40 -5.94
N CYS A 42 -12.42 8.80 -4.95
CA CYS A 42 -12.21 7.38 -4.61
C CYS A 42 -12.64 6.45 -5.76
N GLY A 43 -13.79 6.73 -6.38
CA GLY A 43 -14.32 5.93 -7.50
C GLY A 43 -13.53 6.08 -8.80
N LEU A 44 -12.97 7.28 -9.07
CA LEU A 44 -12.16 7.57 -10.26
C LEU A 44 -10.67 7.27 -10.06
N ARG A 45 -10.13 7.45 -8.84
CA ARG A 45 -8.76 7.05 -8.43
C ARG A 45 -8.65 5.56 -8.14
N ARG A 46 -9.77 4.84 -8.02
CA ARG A 46 -9.82 3.44 -8.44
C ARG A 46 -9.59 3.42 -9.96
N VAL A 47 -8.35 3.73 -10.35
CA VAL A 47 -7.62 2.91 -11.31
C VAL A 47 -8.04 1.50 -10.92
N LEU A 48 -8.75 0.80 -11.80
CA LEU A 48 -8.86 -0.64 -11.72
C LEU A 48 -7.41 -1.09 -11.64
N THR A 49 -6.87 -1.25 -10.43
CA THR A 49 -5.49 -1.62 -10.22
C THR A 49 -5.43 -2.95 -10.91
N THR A 50 -4.76 -2.96 -12.06
CA THR A 50 -4.57 -4.16 -12.85
C THR A 50 -4.09 -5.20 -11.87
N LYS A 51 -4.83 -6.31 -11.78
CA LYS A 51 -4.46 -7.42 -10.89
C LYS A 51 -2.96 -7.62 -11.07
N PRO A 52 -2.16 -7.59 -9.99
CA PRO A 52 -0.71 -7.76 -10.11
C PRO A 52 -0.46 -9.03 -10.92
N SER A 53 0.55 -8.99 -11.79
CA SER A 53 0.85 -10.14 -12.65
C SER A 53 1.02 -11.40 -11.81
N ALA A 54 0.74 -12.57 -12.40
CA ALA A 54 0.92 -13.84 -11.71
C ALA A 54 2.34 -13.96 -11.13
N ASP A 55 3.35 -13.43 -11.83
CA ASP A 55 4.74 -13.40 -11.39
C ASP A 55 4.94 -12.59 -10.10
N LEU A 56 4.31 -11.41 -9.99
CA LEU A 56 4.38 -10.60 -8.76
C LEU A 56 3.71 -11.30 -7.57
N ILE A 57 2.59 -11.99 -7.82
CA ILE A 57 1.92 -12.80 -6.80
C ILE A 57 2.83 -13.95 -6.35
N THR A 58 3.47 -14.64 -7.29
CA THR A 58 4.43 -15.72 -7.00
C THR A 58 5.62 -15.20 -6.21
N ILE A 59 6.23 -14.08 -6.61
CA ILE A 59 7.34 -13.44 -5.87
C ILE A 59 6.91 -13.13 -4.43
N ARG A 60 5.73 -12.55 -4.22
CA ARG A 60 5.21 -12.28 -2.88
C ARG A 60 5.03 -13.55 -2.06
N ALA A 61 4.49 -14.61 -2.65
CA ALA A 61 4.28 -15.88 -1.98
C ALA A 61 5.62 -16.52 -1.58
N THR A 62 6.58 -16.61 -2.50
CA THR A 62 7.90 -17.19 -2.25
C THR A 62 8.69 -16.40 -1.20
N VAL A 63 8.67 -15.07 -1.28
CA VAL A 63 9.33 -14.23 -0.26
C VAL A 63 8.63 -14.36 1.10
N GLY A 64 7.30 -14.53 1.11
CA GLY A 64 6.54 -14.84 2.32
C GLY A 64 6.98 -16.14 2.99
N THR A 65 7.11 -17.23 2.21
CA THR A 65 7.62 -18.52 2.70
C THR A 65 9.03 -18.37 3.26
N LEU A 66 9.92 -17.69 2.54
CA LEU A 66 11.29 -17.43 3.01
C LEU A 66 11.30 -16.66 4.34
N LYS A 67 10.45 -15.65 4.49
CA LYS A 67 10.34 -14.87 5.73
C LYS A 67 9.88 -15.74 6.90
N SER A 68 8.94 -16.65 6.68
CA SER A 68 8.49 -17.60 7.70
C SER A 68 9.61 -18.54 8.16
N GLU A 69 10.40 -19.08 7.24
CA GLU A 69 11.56 -19.92 7.56
C GLU A 69 12.63 -19.13 8.33
N LEU A 70 12.90 -17.89 7.90
CA LEU A 70 13.81 -16.98 8.60
C LEU A 70 13.33 -16.67 10.02
N MET A 71 12.03 -16.45 10.25
CA MET A 71 11.50 -16.25 11.60
C MET A 71 11.67 -17.48 12.50
N MET A 72 11.51 -18.68 11.95
CA MET A 72 11.79 -19.92 12.67
C MET A 72 13.28 -20.03 13.04
N LEU A 73 14.17 -19.71 12.09
CA LEU A 73 15.62 -19.67 12.36
C LEU A 73 15.98 -18.62 13.42
N LYS A 74 15.34 -17.44 13.40
CA LYS A 74 15.49 -16.41 14.43
C LYS A 74 15.11 -16.96 15.81
N HIS A 75 13.98 -17.66 15.89
CA HIS A 75 13.51 -18.23 17.15
C HIS A 75 14.53 -19.21 17.74
N LEU A 76 15.03 -20.16 16.93
CA LEU A 76 16.08 -21.10 17.35
C LEU A 76 17.40 -20.39 17.72
N ALA A 77 17.75 -19.33 17.00
CA ALA A 77 18.94 -18.54 17.28
C ALA A 77 18.82 -17.77 18.63
N VAL A 78 17.61 -17.33 18.98
CA VAL A 78 17.32 -16.75 20.30
C VAL A 78 17.43 -17.81 21.40
N GLU A 79 16.89 -19.00 21.20
CA GLU A 79 16.99 -20.11 22.17
C GLU A 79 18.44 -20.55 22.43
N THR A 80 19.28 -20.51 21.39
CA THR A 80 20.71 -20.83 21.48
C THR A 80 21.60 -19.63 21.83
N ASN A 81 21.00 -18.46 22.05
CA ASN A 81 21.67 -17.19 22.33
C ASN A 81 22.75 -16.80 21.30
N ASN A 82 22.57 -17.21 20.04
CA ASN A 82 23.51 -16.96 18.95
C ASN A 82 23.21 -15.62 18.27
N GLN A 83 23.76 -14.54 18.83
CA GLN A 83 23.51 -13.17 18.38
C GLN A 83 23.91 -12.92 16.93
N GLN A 84 24.94 -13.60 16.42
CA GLN A 84 25.39 -13.44 15.04
C GLN A 84 24.32 -13.92 14.05
N ILE A 85 23.67 -15.06 14.34
CA ILE A 85 22.59 -15.59 13.51
C ILE A 85 21.36 -14.70 13.60
N ILE A 86 21.01 -14.20 14.79
CA ILE A 86 19.88 -13.27 14.98
C ILE A 86 20.04 -12.03 14.10
N ASN A 87 21.20 -11.38 14.16
CA ASN A 87 21.48 -10.18 13.37
C ASN A 87 21.43 -10.46 11.86
N GLN A 88 21.98 -11.60 11.42
CA GLN A 88 21.99 -12.00 10.01
C GLN A 88 20.56 -12.26 9.50
N VAL A 89 19.72 -12.87 10.32
CA VAL A 89 18.31 -13.15 9.99
C VAL A 89 17.50 -11.86 9.90
N GLU A 90 17.72 -10.89 10.79
CA GLU A 90 17.05 -9.58 10.72
C GLU A 90 17.41 -8.82 9.43
N ILE A 91 18.68 -8.86 9.02
CA ILE A 91 19.13 -8.29 7.74
C ILE A 91 18.44 -9.00 6.57
N ALA A 92 18.35 -10.34 6.59
CA ALA A 92 17.70 -11.11 5.55
C ALA A 92 16.19 -10.80 5.44
N ILE A 93 15.50 -10.63 6.57
CA ILE A 93 14.10 -10.22 6.60
C ILE A 93 13.91 -8.81 6.02
N ALA A 94 14.79 -7.86 6.38
CA ALA A 94 14.72 -6.51 5.85
C ALA A 94 14.96 -6.47 4.33
N LEU A 95 15.86 -7.32 3.82
CA LEU A 95 16.10 -7.46 2.38
C LEU A 95 14.87 -8.04 1.67
N ALA A 96 14.23 -9.07 2.24
CA ALA A 96 12.99 -9.64 1.73
C ALA A 96 11.87 -8.60 1.64
N ASP A 97 11.70 -7.77 2.67
CA ASP A 97 10.70 -6.69 2.68
C ASP A 97 11.01 -5.63 1.62
N LYS A 98 12.29 -5.29 1.42
CA LYS A 98 12.73 -4.38 0.34
C LYS A 98 12.46 -4.96 -1.05
N THR A 99 12.65 -6.28 -1.24
CA THR A 99 12.36 -6.95 -2.51
C THR A 99 10.86 -6.92 -2.83
N ILE A 100 9.99 -7.15 -1.84
CA ILE A 100 8.54 -7.02 -2.03
C ILE A 100 8.19 -5.57 -2.39
N ALA A 101 8.74 -4.60 -1.67
CA ALA A 101 8.42 -3.20 -1.93
C ALA A 101 8.88 -2.75 -3.33
N ALA A 102 10.07 -3.15 -3.76
CA ALA A 102 10.56 -2.88 -5.12
C ALA A 102 9.69 -3.56 -6.20
N ALA A 103 9.28 -4.81 -5.98
CA ALA A 103 8.45 -5.55 -6.93
C ALA A 103 7.03 -4.94 -7.08
N PHE A 104 6.50 -4.35 -6.01
CA PHE A 104 5.15 -3.78 -5.97
C PHE A 104 5.13 -2.24 -6.05
N ASN A 105 6.27 -1.58 -6.27
CA ASN A 105 6.42 -0.13 -6.21
C ASN A 105 5.78 0.49 -4.96
N LEU A 106 6.00 -0.14 -3.80
CA LEU A 106 5.51 0.35 -2.51
C LEU A 106 6.53 1.32 -1.91
N ASP A 107 6.06 2.43 -1.33
CA ASP A 107 6.92 3.31 -0.54
C ASP A 107 7.43 2.58 0.70
N THR A 108 8.74 2.35 0.77
CA THR A 108 9.39 1.92 2.01
C THR A 108 9.71 3.12 2.87
N PRO A 109 9.56 3.05 4.21
CA PRO A 109 9.83 4.16 5.13
C PRO A 109 11.29 4.68 5.13
N ASN A 110 12.19 4.11 4.32
CA ASN A 110 13.59 4.51 4.19
C ASN A 110 13.99 5.03 2.81
N THR A 111 13.03 5.35 1.93
CA THR A 111 13.35 6.04 0.68
C THR A 111 12.91 7.49 0.80
N SER A 112 13.82 8.36 1.24
CA SER A 112 13.73 9.77 0.88
C SER A 112 13.53 9.85 -0.64
N PRO A 113 12.63 10.71 -1.15
CA PRO A 113 12.46 10.83 -2.59
C PRO A 113 13.78 11.29 -3.18
N SER A 114 14.45 10.40 -3.92
CA SER A 114 15.56 10.81 -4.76
C SER A 114 14.96 11.64 -5.88
N THR A 115 15.10 12.96 -5.76
CA THR A 115 15.00 13.87 -6.89
C THR A 115 15.92 13.33 -7.98
N GLN A 116 15.33 12.80 -9.05
CA GLN A 116 16.03 12.72 -10.33
C GLN A 116 15.41 13.77 -11.23
N ASP A 117 16.14 14.89 -11.31
CA ASP A 117 16.15 15.81 -12.43
C ASP A 117 16.19 15.05 -13.77
N LYS A 118 15.18 15.27 -14.61
CA LYS A 118 15.31 15.98 -15.89
C LYS A 118 13.96 16.24 -16.55
#